data_AF-H7EHD7-F1
#
_entry.id   AF-H7EHD7-F1
#
_cell.length_a   1.000
_cell.length_b   1.000
_cell.length_c   1.000
_cell.angle_alpha   90.00
_cell.angle_beta   90.00
_cell.angle_gamma   90.00
#
_symmetry.space_group_name_H-M   'P 1'
#
loop_
_entity.id
_entity.type
_entity.pdbx_description
1 polymer ?
#
loop_
_entity_poly.entity_id
_entity_poly.type
_entity_poly.pdbx_seq_one_letter_code
_entity_poly.pdbx_strand_id
1 'polypeptide(L)'
;MKNVILMGIKHCGKTTQGRLLSAHYGCDFFDTDDLVVEMTGMTPREIYSDFGKEAFLKAESDACNVIAGRQGFFVVSTGGGICMNDKAVGYLRGVGTFVFLDSDETVACDRIIKEIKILPDGKMEGMPAYIARENPSTIDEVRRSFHSFYEERQAIYSSICDVTVKMLPLSKMENMARIIERIESL
;
A
#
# COMPACT_ATOMS: atom_id res chain seq x y z
N MET A 1 -20.61 -3.60 -10.88
CA MET A 1 -19.20 -3.20 -10.72
C MET A 1 -18.55 -4.14 -9.71
N LYS A 2 -17.33 -4.60 -9.94
CA LYS A 2 -16.56 -5.37 -8.94
C LYS A 2 -15.96 -4.42 -7.92
N ASN A 3 -15.68 -4.87 -6.69
CA ASN A 3 -14.98 -4.08 -5.67
C ASN A 3 -13.67 -3.50 -6.20
N VAL A 4 -13.23 -2.37 -5.66
CA VAL A 4 -11.99 -1.70 -6.11
C VAL A 4 -10.88 -1.98 -5.11
N ILE A 5 -9.79 -2.61 -5.56
CA ILE A 5 -8.62 -2.93 -4.73
C ILE A 5 -7.46 -2.05 -5.17
N LEU A 6 -7.19 -0.98 -4.40
CA LEU A 6 -6.09 -0.06 -4.66
C LEU A 6 -4.78 -0.66 -4.15
N MET A 7 -3.80 -0.77 -5.04
CA MET A 7 -2.47 -1.31 -4.78
C MET A 7 -1.38 -0.35 -5.23
N GLY A 8 -0.16 -0.59 -4.74
CA GLY A 8 1.02 0.22 -5.05
C GLY A 8 1.88 0.47 -3.82
N ILE A 9 3.05 1.06 -4.04
CA ILE A 9 4.03 1.35 -3.00
C ILE A 9 3.48 2.24 -1.87
N LYS A 10 4.13 2.23 -0.70
CA LYS A 10 3.78 3.15 0.40
C LYS A 10 3.83 4.59 -0.13
N HIS A 11 2.92 5.43 0.38
CA HIS A 11 2.82 6.85 0.00
C HIS A 11 2.40 7.16 -1.46
N CYS A 12 1.95 6.21 -2.28
CA CYS A 12 1.38 6.52 -3.60
C CYS A 12 -0.04 7.14 -3.57
N GLY A 13 -0.67 7.21 -2.39
CA GLY A 13 -1.96 7.89 -2.19
C GLY A 13 -3.18 6.97 -2.06
N LYS A 14 -3.00 5.65 -1.91
CA LYS A 14 -4.09 4.65 -1.79
C LYS A 14 -5.17 5.02 -0.79
N THR A 15 -4.84 5.26 0.48
CA THR A 15 -5.84 5.61 1.50
C THR A 15 -6.59 6.90 1.17
N THR A 16 -5.90 7.89 0.58
CA THR A 16 -6.54 9.14 0.15
C THR A 16 -7.51 8.90 -1.01
N GLN A 17 -7.07 8.20 -2.04
CA GLN A 17 -7.89 7.93 -3.22
C GLN A 17 -9.03 6.96 -2.89
N GLY A 18 -8.79 5.96 -2.05
CA GLY A 18 -9.79 4.99 -1.63
C GLY A 18 -10.94 5.62 -0.85
N ARG A 19 -10.64 6.54 0.07
CA ARG A 19 -11.68 7.32 0.77
C ARG A 19 -12.49 8.18 -0.21
N LEU A 20 -11.83 8.84 -1.15
CA LEU A 20 -12.52 9.66 -2.15
C LEU A 20 -13.41 8.81 -3.08
N LEU A 21 -12.91 7.67 -3.56
CA LEU A 21 -13.67 6.73 -4.38
C LEU A 21 -14.87 6.15 -3.63
N SER A 22 -14.68 5.74 -2.38
CA SER A 22 -15.78 5.21 -1.56
C SER A 22 -16.89 6.24 -1.34
N ALA A 23 -16.51 7.51 -1.11
CA ALA A 23 -17.46 8.61 -0.99
C ALA A 23 -18.16 8.91 -2.32
N HIS A 24 -17.43 8.85 -3.44
CA HIS A 24 -17.98 9.05 -4.78
C HIS A 24 -19.02 7.98 -5.12
N TYR A 25 -18.73 6.71 -4.82
CA TYR A 25 -19.63 5.59 -5.12
C TYR A 25 -20.68 5.32 -4.03
N GLY A 26 -20.61 6.01 -2.89
CA GLY A 26 -21.51 5.78 -1.75
C GLY A 26 -21.37 4.39 -1.16
N CYS A 27 -20.15 3.88 -1.02
CA CYS A 27 -19.86 2.52 -0.59
C CYS A 27 -18.83 2.47 0.55
N ASP A 28 -18.59 1.27 1.11
CA ASP A 28 -17.68 1.11 2.24
C ASP A 28 -16.21 1.27 1.82
N PHE A 29 -15.38 1.74 2.75
CA PHE A 29 -13.93 1.82 2.61
C PHE A 29 -13.23 0.98 3.67
N PHE A 30 -12.28 0.16 3.23
CA PHE A 30 -11.40 -0.62 4.10
C PHE A 30 -9.94 -0.27 3.82
N ASP A 31 -9.12 -0.17 4.87
CA ASP A 31 -7.66 -0.14 4.77
C ASP A 31 -7.12 -1.40 5.45
N THR A 32 -6.30 -2.19 4.76
CA THR A 32 -5.80 -3.46 5.31
C THR A 32 -4.92 -3.24 6.53
N ASP A 33 -4.15 -2.15 6.57
CA ASP A 33 -3.28 -1.84 7.71
C ASP A 33 -4.12 -1.46 8.94
N ASP A 34 -5.21 -0.69 8.74
CA ASP A 34 -6.16 -0.35 9.82
C ASP A 34 -6.86 -1.61 10.36
N LEU A 35 -7.26 -2.54 9.48
CA LEU A 35 -7.92 -3.77 9.90
C LEU A 35 -6.96 -4.72 10.65
N VAL A 36 -5.67 -4.74 10.28
CA VAL A 36 -4.65 -5.45 11.08
C VAL A 36 -4.59 -4.89 12.50
N VAL A 37 -4.62 -3.55 12.66
CA VAL A 37 -4.64 -2.91 13.98
C VAL A 37 -5.91 -3.27 14.75
N GLU A 38 -7.07 -3.21 14.10
CA GLU A 38 -8.36 -3.58 14.72
C GLU A 38 -8.36 -5.02 15.23
N MET A 39 -7.80 -5.96 14.45
CA MET A 39 -7.80 -7.39 14.79
C MET A 39 -6.75 -7.77 15.83
N THR A 40 -5.62 -7.08 15.89
CA THR A 40 -4.45 -7.51 16.68
C THR A 40 -4.09 -6.57 17.83
N GLY A 41 -4.59 -5.33 17.80
CA GLY A 41 -4.16 -4.25 18.69
C GLY A 41 -2.77 -3.70 18.39
N MET A 42 -2.12 -4.15 17.31
CA MET A 42 -0.76 -3.77 16.93
C MET A 42 -0.70 -3.33 15.46
N THR A 43 0.18 -2.38 15.17
CA THR A 43 0.45 -1.97 13.80
C THR A 43 1.20 -3.06 13.03
N PRO A 44 1.05 -3.12 11.69
CA PRO A 44 1.89 -3.98 10.84
C PRO A 44 3.39 -3.88 11.13
N ARG A 45 3.87 -2.68 11.46
CA ARG A 45 5.28 -2.42 11.81
C ARG A 45 5.66 -3.08 13.13
N GLU A 46 4.83 -2.95 14.17
CA GLU A 46 5.05 -3.59 15.47
C GLU A 46 5.01 -5.11 15.34
N ILE A 47 4.03 -5.66 14.62
CA ILE A 47 3.94 -7.11 14.39
C ILE A 47 5.22 -7.63 13.71
N TYR A 48 5.69 -6.94 12.67
CA TYR A 48 6.91 -7.31 11.97
C TYR A 48 8.15 -7.21 12.88
N SER A 49 8.26 -6.14 13.67
CA SER A 49 9.39 -5.90 14.56
C SER A 49 9.46 -6.94 15.69
N ASP A 50 8.32 -7.23 16.31
CA ASP A 50 8.25 -8.00 17.55
C ASP A 50 8.10 -9.51 17.29
N PHE A 51 7.44 -9.89 16.19
CA PHE A 51 7.11 -11.29 15.87
C PHE A 51 7.64 -11.76 14.50
N GLY A 52 8.26 -10.86 13.73
CA GLY A 52 8.90 -11.20 12.45
C GLY A 52 7.95 -11.30 11.25
N LYS A 53 8.56 -11.61 10.10
CA LYS A 53 7.90 -11.60 8.79
C LYS A 53 6.70 -12.54 8.71
N GLU A 54 6.81 -13.77 9.18
CA GLU A 54 5.73 -14.77 9.06
C GLU A 54 4.48 -14.36 9.84
N ALA A 55 4.64 -13.80 11.04
CA ALA A 55 3.53 -13.28 11.83
C ALA A 55 2.85 -12.09 11.12
N PHE A 56 3.64 -11.18 10.54
CA PHE A 56 3.12 -10.08 9.74
C PHE A 56 2.34 -10.56 8.51
N LEU A 57 2.90 -11.49 7.72
CA LEU A 57 2.23 -12.03 6.53
C LEU A 57 0.92 -12.75 6.88
N LYS A 58 0.89 -13.45 8.02
CA LYS A 58 -0.32 -14.07 8.54
C LYS A 58 -1.37 -13.02 8.91
N ALA A 59 -1.00 -12.00 9.68
CA ALA A 59 -1.93 -10.93 10.08
C ALA A 59 -2.50 -10.19 8.87
N GLU A 60 -1.65 -9.88 7.88
CA GLU A 60 -2.06 -9.25 6.62
C GLU A 60 -3.02 -10.14 5.82
N SER A 61 -2.72 -11.45 5.72
CA SER A 61 -3.61 -12.43 5.08
C SER A 61 -4.97 -12.55 5.78
N ASP A 62 -4.98 -12.58 7.12
CA ASP A 62 -6.20 -12.72 7.89
C ASP A 62 -7.10 -11.49 7.74
N ALA A 63 -6.52 -10.28 7.72
CA ALA A 63 -7.24 -9.04 7.43
C ALA A 63 -7.86 -9.06 6.02
N CYS A 64 -7.09 -9.46 5.00
CA CYS A 64 -7.61 -9.58 3.64
C CYS A 64 -8.72 -10.63 3.52
N ASN A 65 -8.64 -11.74 4.25
CA ASN A 65 -9.70 -12.75 4.29
C ASN A 65 -11.00 -12.19 4.89
N VAL A 66 -10.90 -11.40 5.97
CA VAL A 66 -12.06 -10.73 6.58
C VAL A 66 -12.72 -9.76 5.59
N ILE A 67 -11.92 -8.97 4.86
CA ILE A 67 -12.44 -8.06 3.82
C ILE A 67 -13.08 -8.85 2.68
N ALA A 68 -12.46 -9.95 2.23
CA ALA A 68 -13.01 -10.78 1.16
C ALA A 68 -14.36 -11.44 1.53
N GLY A 69 -14.66 -11.62 2.82
CA GLY A 69 -15.94 -12.10 3.30
C GLY A 69 -17.05 -11.04 3.34
N ARG A 70 -16.74 -9.75 3.12
CA ARG A 70 -17.72 -8.65 3.16
C ARG A 70 -18.66 -8.71 1.97
N GLN A 71 -19.89 -8.28 2.19
CA GLN A 71 -20.94 -8.20 1.18
C GLN A 71 -21.10 -6.76 0.70
N GLY A 72 -21.66 -6.59 -0.50
CA GLY A 72 -21.87 -5.28 -1.10
C GLY A 72 -20.64 -4.78 -1.86
N PHE A 73 -20.76 -3.56 -2.40
CA PHE A 73 -19.68 -2.89 -3.10
C PHE A 73 -18.80 -2.15 -2.09
N PHE A 74 -17.49 -2.21 -2.25
CA PHE A 74 -16.53 -1.51 -1.39
C PHE A 74 -15.21 -1.20 -2.11
N VAL A 75 -14.44 -0.29 -1.50
CA VAL A 75 -13.09 0.09 -1.93
C VAL A 75 -12.08 -0.32 -0.85
N VAL A 76 -10.96 -0.90 -1.26
CA VAL A 76 -9.89 -1.35 -0.37
C VAL A 76 -8.61 -0.58 -0.69
N SER A 77 -7.95 -0.05 0.33
CA SER A 77 -6.55 0.38 0.30
C SER A 77 -5.70 -0.72 0.92
N THR A 78 -4.70 -1.21 0.20
CA THR A 78 -3.80 -2.27 0.70
C THR A 78 -2.51 -1.73 1.31
N GLY A 79 -1.84 -2.55 2.11
CA GLY A 79 -0.49 -2.30 2.59
C GLY A 79 0.52 -2.23 1.43
N GLY A 80 1.55 -1.39 1.55
CA GLY A 80 2.51 -1.16 0.46
C GLY A 80 3.38 -2.37 0.08
N GLY A 81 3.33 -3.45 0.86
CA GLY A 81 4.02 -4.71 0.62
C GLY A 81 3.10 -5.88 0.27
N ILE A 82 1.79 -5.65 0.09
CA ILE A 82 0.78 -6.71 -0.10
C ILE A 82 1.11 -7.67 -1.25
N CYS A 83 1.78 -7.17 -2.29
CA CYS A 83 2.16 -7.96 -3.46
C CYS A 83 3.15 -9.08 -3.15
N MET A 84 3.82 -9.05 -1.99
CA MET A 84 4.72 -10.09 -1.52
C MET A 84 4.00 -11.18 -0.71
N ASN A 85 2.67 -11.10 -0.60
CA ASN A 85 1.84 -12.00 0.18
C ASN A 85 0.79 -12.67 -0.70
N ASP A 86 1.17 -13.78 -1.34
CA ASP A 86 0.32 -14.50 -2.30
C ASP A 86 -1.05 -14.88 -1.73
N LYS A 87 -1.11 -15.20 -0.43
CA LYS A 87 -2.35 -15.58 0.23
C LYS A 87 -3.29 -14.37 0.38
N ALA A 88 -2.76 -13.23 0.83
CA ALA A 88 -3.53 -11.99 0.91
C ALA A 88 -4.01 -11.51 -0.47
N VAL A 89 -3.11 -11.56 -1.47
CA VAL A 89 -3.43 -11.29 -2.88
C VAL A 89 -4.54 -12.22 -3.38
N GLY A 90 -4.45 -13.51 -3.10
CA GLY A 90 -5.45 -14.50 -3.49
C GLY A 90 -6.86 -14.19 -2.95
N TYR A 91 -6.97 -13.78 -1.68
CA TYR A 91 -8.25 -13.39 -1.09
C TYR A 91 -8.86 -12.17 -1.80
N LEU A 92 -8.07 -11.13 -2.04
CA LEU A 92 -8.57 -9.90 -2.66
C LEU A 92 -8.86 -10.09 -4.16
N ARG A 93 -8.07 -10.91 -4.86
CA ARG A 93 -8.23 -11.19 -6.30
C ARG A 93 -9.58 -11.84 -6.59
N GLY A 94 -10.09 -12.65 -5.65
CA GLY A 94 -11.40 -13.29 -5.76
C GLY A 94 -12.58 -12.32 -5.71
N VAL A 95 -12.41 -11.09 -5.20
CA VAL A 95 -13.53 -10.20 -4.85
C VAL A 95 -13.51 -8.84 -5.54
N GLY A 96 -12.43 -8.44 -6.21
CA GLY A 96 -12.32 -7.09 -6.76
C GLY A 96 -11.37 -6.92 -7.95
N THR A 97 -11.49 -5.76 -8.59
CA THR A 97 -10.59 -5.26 -9.62
C THR A 97 -9.35 -4.68 -8.98
N PHE A 98 -8.18 -5.11 -9.44
CA PHE A 98 -6.89 -4.68 -8.97
C PHE A 98 -6.44 -3.42 -9.71
N VAL A 99 -6.41 -2.30 -9.00
CA VAL A 99 -6.03 -0.98 -9.51
C VAL A 99 -4.68 -0.61 -8.95
N PHE A 100 -3.67 -0.59 -9.81
CA PHE A 100 -2.32 -0.22 -9.43
C PHE A 100 -2.12 1.29 -9.60
N LEU A 101 -1.87 1.98 -8.48
CA LEU A 101 -1.51 3.40 -8.44
C LEU A 101 0.01 3.55 -8.61
N ASP A 102 0.43 3.76 -9.85
CA ASP A 102 1.82 3.89 -10.25
C ASP A 102 2.34 5.28 -9.94
N SER A 103 3.08 5.42 -8.83
CA SER A 103 3.67 6.67 -8.39
C SER A 103 5.14 6.73 -8.75
N ASP A 104 5.58 7.92 -9.16
CA ASP A 104 6.99 8.20 -9.40
C ASP A 104 7.84 7.87 -8.15
N GLU A 105 8.97 7.19 -8.40
CA GLU A 105 9.90 6.74 -7.37
C GLU A 105 10.39 7.89 -6.50
N THR A 106 10.80 9.00 -7.12
CA THR A 106 11.36 10.16 -6.42
C THR A 106 10.32 10.74 -5.49
N VAL A 107 9.07 10.88 -5.97
CA VAL A 107 7.95 11.39 -5.17
C VAL A 107 7.67 10.49 -3.97
N ALA A 108 7.69 9.17 -4.14
CA ALA A 108 7.44 8.23 -3.04
C ALA A 108 8.61 8.20 -2.04
N CYS A 109 9.84 8.18 -2.53
CA CYS A 109 11.05 8.18 -1.70
C CYS A 109 11.16 9.47 -0.87
N ASP A 110 10.92 10.64 -1.47
CA ASP A 110 10.96 11.91 -0.76
C ASP A 110 9.92 11.99 0.36
N ARG A 111 8.77 11.34 0.20
CA ARG A 111 7.75 11.25 1.27
C ARG A 111 8.24 10.39 2.43
N ILE A 112 8.94 9.28 2.15
CA ILE A 112 9.57 8.46 3.18
C ILE A 112 10.68 9.25 3.90
N ILE A 113 11.55 9.92 3.15
CA ILE A 113 12.66 10.70 3.71
C ILE A 113 12.14 11.81 4.65
N LYS A 114 11.01 12.45 4.33
CA LYS A 114 10.37 13.43 5.22
C LYS A 114 9.89 12.86 6.55
N GLU A 115 9.63 11.55 6.64
CA GLU A 115 9.28 10.88 7.89
C GLU A 115 10.52 10.49 8.72
N ILE A 116 11.73 10.57 8.14
CA ILE A 116 12.96 10.16 8.81
C ILE A 116 13.40 11.22 9.81
N LYS A 117 13.70 10.77 11.03
CA LYS A 117 14.30 11.58 12.09
C LYS A 117 15.75 11.13 12.30
N ILE A 118 16.68 12.09 12.29
CA ILE A 118 18.08 11.84 12.65
C ILE A 118 18.24 12.17 14.13
N LEU A 119 18.60 11.16 14.91
CA LEU A 119 18.84 11.27 16.35
C LEU A 119 20.21 11.89 16.65
N PRO A 120 20.45 12.39 17.89
CA PRO A 120 21.74 12.96 18.27
C PRO A 120 22.93 12.01 18.15
N ASP A 121 22.71 10.69 18.23
CA ASP A 121 23.73 9.66 18.03
C ASP A 121 23.96 9.29 16.56
N GLY A 122 23.31 10.01 15.63
CA GLY A 122 23.41 9.80 14.19
C GLY A 122 22.49 8.71 13.64
N LYS A 123 21.74 8.00 14.50
CA LYS A 123 20.79 6.98 14.04
C LYS A 123 19.59 7.60 13.35
N MET A 124 19.04 6.88 12.38
CA MET A 124 17.82 7.27 11.68
C MET A 124 16.64 6.43 12.16
N GLU A 125 15.52 7.10 12.45
CA GLU A 125 14.25 6.46 12.80
C GLU A 125 13.13 6.89 11.83
N GLY A 126 12.00 6.20 11.88
CA GLY A 126 10.80 6.54 11.10
C GLY A 126 10.70 5.85 9.74
N MET A 127 11.78 5.24 9.25
CA MET A 127 11.80 4.54 7.98
C MET A 127 10.94 3.25 7.97
N PRO A 128 10.46 2.78 6.81
CA PRO A 128 9.79 1.49 6.69
C PRO A 128 10.70 0.33 7.12
N ALA A 129 10.12 -0.74 7.70
CA ALA A 129 10.88 -1.88 8.25
C ALA A 129 11.79 -2.56 7.20
N TYR A 130 11.36 -2.59 5.94
CA TYR A 130 12.14 -3.16 4.85
C TYR A 130 13.41 -2.35 4.49
N ILE A 131 13.44 -1.05 4.80
CA ILE A 131 14.64 -0.20 4.70
C ILE A 131 15.43 -0.28 6.02
N ALA A 132 14.75 -0.21 7.16
CA ALA A 132 15.37 -0.21 8.50
C ALA A 132 16.31 -1.41 8.72
N ARG A 133 15.93 -2.59 8.23
CA ARG A 133 16.72 -3.82 8.35
C ARG A 133 18.08 -3.76 7.65
N GLU A 134 18.25 -2.89 6.65
CA GLU A 134 19.53 -2.69 5.96
C GLU A 134 20.45 -1.72 6.73
N ASN A 135 19.95 -1.13 7.82
CA ASN A 135 20.66 -0.23 8.71
C ASN A 135 21.40 0.90 7.97
N PRO A 136 20.71 1.69 7.12
CA PRO A 136 21.34 2.77 6.38
C PRO A 136 21.80 3.88 7.32
N SER A 137 22.98 4.41 7.03
CA SER A 137 23.65 5.50 7.75
C SER A 137 23.56 6.84 7.02
N THR A 138 23.10 6.85 5.76
CA THR A 138 22.94 8.06 4.94
C THR A 138 21.62 8.07 4.17
N ILE A 139 21.16 9.26 3.77
CA ILE A 139 19.96 9.39 2.91
C ILE A 139 20.17 8.73 1.55
N ASP A 140 21.40 8.71 1.03
CA ASP A 140 21.69 8.03 -0.23
C ASP A 140 21.65 6.51 -0.11
N GLU A 141 21.98 5.96 1.07
CA GLU A 141 21.72 4.54 1.37
C GLU A 141 20.22 4.25 1.48
N VAL A 142 19.44 5.14 2.10
CA VAL A 142 17.97 5.03 2.12
C VAL A 142 17.40 5.02 0.70
N ARG A 143 17.87 5.91 -0.17
CA ARG A 143 17.42 5.97 -1.58
C ARG A 143 17.76 4.70 -2.34
N ARG A 144 19.00 4.20 -2.23
CA ARG A 144 19.43 2.95 -2.89
C ARG A 144 18.62 1.74 -2.41
N SER A 145 18.40 1.65 -1.10
CA SER A 145 17.55 0.61 -0.50
C SER A 145 16.14 0.69 -1.07
N PHE A 146 15.52 1.88 -1.02
CA PHE A 146 14.19 2.11 -1.55
C PHE A 146 14.07 1.74 -3.02
N HIS A 147 15.05 2.10 -3.85
CA HIS A 147 15.08 1.79 -5.28
C HIS A 147 14.95 0.29 -5.55
N SER A 148 15.72 -0.55 -4.84
CA SER A 148 15.66 -1.99 -5.01
C SER A 148 14.26 -2.56 -4.72
N PHE A 149 13.59 -2.09 -3.67
CA PHE A 149 12.24 -2.52 -3.34
C PHE A 149 11.19 -1.92 -4.28
N TYR A 150 11.42 -0.70 -4.76
CA TYR A 150 10.55 -0.04 -5.70
C TYR A 150 10.50 -0.83 -7.00
N GLU A 151 11.64 -1.12 -7.63
CA GLU A 151 11.71 -1.88 -8.88
C GLU A 151 11.05 -3.26 -8.76
N GLU A 152 11.39 -4.02 -7.72
CA GLU A 152 10.80 -5.34 -7.45
C GLU A 152 9.26 -5.26 -7.35
N ARG A 153 8.74 -4.35 -6.51
CA ARG A 153 7.30 -4.26 -6.27
C ARG A 153 6.55 -3.70 -7.46
N GLN A 154 7.11 -2.74 -8.19
CA GLN A 154 6.49 -2.18 -9.40
C GLN A 154 6.31 -3.26 -10.45
N ALA A 155 7.31 -4.11 -10.67
CA ALA A 155 7.21 -5.25 -11.58
C ALA A 155 6.08 -6.21 -11.17
N ILE A 156 5.99 -6.54 -9.87
CA ILE A 156 4.93 -7.42 -9.38
C ILE A 156 3.56 -6.76 -9.52
N TYR A 157 3.39 -5.52 -9.03
CA TYR A 157 2.11 -4.79 -9.15
C TYR A 157 1.64 -4.69 -10.59
N SER A 158 2.54 -4.35 -11.53
CA SER A 158 2.20 -4.27 -12.95
C SER A 158 1.80 -5.61 -13.55
N SER A 159 2.32 -6.74 -13.04
CA SER A 159 1.99 -8.07 -13.55
C SER A 159 0.67 -8.64 -13.00
N ILE A 160 0.25 -8.21 -11.79
CA ILE A 160 -0.96 -8.73 -11.14
C ILE A 160 -2.18 -7.80 -11.25
N CYS A 161 -2.00 -6.55 -11.66
CA CYS A 161 -3.10 -5.58 -11.75
C CYS A 161 -3.99 -5.82 -12.98
N ASP A 162 -5.24 -5.36 -12.89
CA ASP A 162 -6.15 -5.29 -14.05
C ASP A 162 -6.00 -3.95 -14.77
N VAL A 163 -5.69 -2.88 -14.03
CA VAL A 163 -5.46 -1.55 -14.60
C VAL A 163 -4.39 -0.78 -13.83
N THR A 164 -3.55 -0.10 -14.60
CA THR A 164 -2.53 0.83 -14.07
C THR A 164 -2.98 2.27 -14.25
N VAL A 165 -2.86 3.04 -13.18
CA VAL A 165 -3.12 4.48 -13.15
C VAL A 165 -1.86 5.20 -12.70
N LYS A 166 -1.20 5.90 -13.64
CA LYS A 166 -0.04 6.74 -13.32
C LYS A 166 -0.48 7.92 -12.48
N MET A 167 0.05 8.06 -11.27
CA MET A 167 -0.22 9.16 -10.36
C MET A 167 0.58 10.40 -10.79
N LEU A 168 -0.13 11.49 -11.05
CA LEU A 168 0.47 12.74 -11.53
C LEU A 168 0.49 13.80 -10.42
N PRO A 169 1.31 14.85 -10.54
CA PRO A 169 1.33 15.99 -9.62
C PRO A 169 0.09 16.90 -9.79
N LEU A 170 -1.10 16.28 -9.76
CA LEU A 170 -2.41 16.89 -9.85
C LEU A 170 -3.08 16.88 -8.47
N SER A 171 -4.20 17.58 -8.35
CA SER A 171 -5.04 17.51 -7.16
C SER A 171 -5.53 16.08 -6.90
N LYS A 172 -5.95 15.83 -5.66
CA LYS A 172 -6.51 14.54 -5.26
C LYS A 172 -7.75 14.19 -6.11
N MET A 173 -8.58 15.19 -6.44
CA MET A 173 -9.79 15.03 -7.24
C MET A 173 -9.50 14.72 -8.71
N GLU A 174 -8.49 15.37 -9.31
CA GLU A 174 -8.09 15.08 -10.68
C GLU A 174 -7.50 13.66 -10.82
N ASN A 175 -6.68 13.24 -9.85
CA ASN A 175 -6.20 11.86 -9.83
C ASN A 175 -7.36 10.87 -9.59
N MET A 176 -8.33 11.18 -8.73
CA MET A 176 -9.53 10.34 -8.53
C MET A 176 -10.32 10.18 -9.83
N ALA A 177 -10.57 11.27 -10.57
CA ALA A 177 -11.29 11.23 -11.83
C ALA A 177 -10.59 10.31 -12.85
N ARG A 178 -9.26 10.36 -12.93
CA ARG A 178 -8.46 9.47 -13.78
C ARG A 178 -8.53 8.00 -13.34
N ILE A 179 -8.62 7.74 -12.04
CA ILE A 179 -8.82 6.38 -11.53
C ILE A 179 -10.20 5.86 -11.94
N ILE A 180 -11.26 6.67 -11.79
CA ILE A 180 -12.62 6.31 -12.19
C ILE A 180 -12.69 6.01 -13.69
N GLU A 181 -12.18 6.92 -14.53
CA GLU A 181 -12.13 6.75 -15.99
C GLU A 181 -11.48 5.41 -16.38
N ARG A 182 -10.37 5.07 -15.71
CA ARG A 182 -9.65 3.83 -15.96
C ARG A 182 -10.41 2.59 -15.51
N ILE A 183 -11.07 2.63 -14.35
CA ILE A 183 -11.89 1.53 -13.85
C ILE A 183 -13.10 1.29 -14.75
N GLU A 184 -13.75 2.35 -15.22
CA GLU A 184 -14.95 2.26 -16.08
C GLU A 184 -14.63 1.81 -17.51
N SER A 185 -13.36 1.91 -17.92
CA SER A 185 -12.88 1.45 -19.23
C SER A 185 -12.51 -0.04 -19.32
N LEU A 186 -12.62 -0.78 -18.21
CA LEU A 186 -12.36 -2.23 -18.13
C LEU A 186 -13.56 -3.07 -18.61
#